data_AF-A0A7S3G1F3-F1
#
_entry.id   AF-A0A7S3G1F3-F1
#
_cell.length_a   1.000
_cell.length_b   1.000
_cell.length_c   1.000
_cell.angle_alpha   90.00
_cell.angle_beta   90.00
_cell.angle_gamma   90.00
#
_symmetry.space_group_name_H-M   'P 1'
#
loop_
_entity.id
_entity.type
_entity.pdbx_description
1 polymer ?
#
loop_
_entity_poly.entity_id
_entity_poly.type
_entity_poly.pdbx_seq_one_letter_code
_entity_poly.pdbx_strand_id
1 'polypeptide(L)'
;MELLTSTIIMLPVVASAYRQLLRAAKTAFEADTTNYAHARVEARSHFLKNSAVADPAKIEALAKEAVDAADFLLYNVVQGVKNDRGNYVMKPKARHTKASNE
;
A
#
# COMPACT_ATOMS: atom_id res chain seq x y z
N MET A 1 13.29 -38.79 -10.08
CA MET A 1 13.75 -37.99 -8.93
C MET A 1 12.71 -36.90 -8.73
N GLU A 2 12.13 -36.85 -7.54
CA GLU A 2 10.77 -36.40 -7.25
C GLU A 2 10.40 -34.97 -7.67
N LEU A 3 9.12 -34.86 -8.06
CA LEU A 3 8.35 -33.65 -8.30
C LEU A 3 8.32 -32.78 -7.04
N LEU A 4 8.84 -31.55 -7.11
CA LEU A 4 8.50 -30.51 -6.15
C LEU A 4 7.41 -29.63 -6.75
N THR A 5 6.20 -29.95 -6.35
CA THR A 5 4.97 -29.18 -6.46
C THR A 5 5.23 -27.68 -6.36
N SER A 6 5.02 -26.97 -7.48
CA SER A 6 4.88 -25.52 -7.56
C SER A 6 3.64 -25.06 -6.80
N THR A 7 3.67 -25.16 -5.48
CA THR A 7 2.82 -24.32 -4.64
C THR A 7 3.43 -22.94 -4.72
N ILE A 8 2.71 -21.98 -5.30
CA ILE A 8 3.06 -20.55 -5.27
C ILE A 8 2.96 -20.13 -3.80
N ILE A 9 4.01 -20.40 -3.03
CA ILE A 9 4.18 -19.86 -1.69
C ILE A 9 4.61 -18.42 -1.90
N MET A 10 3.64 -17.51 -1.83
CA MET A 10 3.93 -16.08 -1.77
C MET A 10 4.83 -15.86 -0.56
N LEU A 11 6.07 -15.44 -0.81
CA LEU A 11 7.07 -15.25 0.23
C LEU A 11 6.50 -14.36 1.35
N PRO A 12 6.77 -14.64 2.64
CA PRO A 12 6.17 -13.91 3.75
C PRO A 12 6.35 -12.39 3.67
N VAL A 13 7.52 -11.94 3.18
CA VAL A 13 7.83 -10.52 2.96
C VAL A 13 6.89 -9.89 1.92
N VAL A 14 6.64 -10.59 0.81
CA VAL A 14 5.76 -10.14 -0.27
C VAL A 14 4.30 -10.10 0.21
N ALA A 15 3.86 -11.12 0.93
CA ALA A 15 2.51 -11.16 1.50
C ALA A 15 2.29 -10.05 2.54
N SER A 16 3.30 -9.76 3.36
CA SER A 16 3.26 -8.67 4.32
C SER A 16 3.16 -7.31 3.61
N ALA A 17 4.04 -7.04 2.64
CA ALA A 17 4.04 -5.79 1.88
C ALA A 17 2.70 -5.56 1.15
N TYR A 18 2.16 -6.59 0.50
CA TYR A 18 0.86 -6.50 -0.17
C TYR A 18 -0.27 -6.13 0.80
N ARG A 19 -0.34 -6.79 1.96
CA ARG A 19 -1.37 -6.49 2.97
C ARG A 19 -1.21 -5.09 3.55
N GLN A 20 0.03 -4.64 3.78
CA GLN A 20 0.31 -3.29 4.27
C GLN A 20 -0.20 -2.24 3.28
N LEU A 21 0.13 -2.39 1.99
CA LEU A 21 -0.35 -1.49 0.93
C LEU A 21 -1.88 -1.45 0.85
N LEU A 22 -2.55 -2.60 0.89
CA LEU A 22 -4.02 -2.64 0.83
C LEU A 22 -4.68 -1.99 2.06
N ARG A 23 -4.08 -2.13 3.25
CA ARG A 23 -4.57 -1.47 4.47
C ARG A 23 -4.36 0.03 4.40
N ALA A 24 -3.18 0.48 3.95
CA ALA A 24 -2.88 1.88 3.73
C ALA A 24 -3.86 2.51 2.73
N ALA A 25 -4.09 1.86 1.59
CA ALA A 25 -5.06 2.30 0.59
C ALA A 25 -6.48 2.40 1.19
N LYS A 26 -6.91 1.41 1.99
CA LYS A 26 -8.22 1.47 2.66
C LYS A 26 -8.32 2.67 3.59
N THR A 27 -7.26 2.96 4.35
CA THR A 27 -7.23 4.10 5.28
C THR A 27 -7.18 5.44 4.55
N ALA A 28 -6.40 5.55 3.47
CA ALA A 28 -6.28 6.78 2.69
C ALA A 28 -7.58 7.13 1.94
N PHE A 29 -8.27 6.10 1.42
CA PHE A 29 -9.48 6.23 0.60
C PHE A 29 -10.77 5.82 1.32
N GLU A 30 -10.83 5.93 2.65
CA GLU A 30 -11.98 5.46 3.45
C GLU A 30 -13.32 6.05 2.98
N ALA A 31 -13.33 7.32 2.56
CA ALA A 31 -14.49 8.03 2.03
C ALA A 31 -14.61 7.97 0.49
N ASP A 32 -13.67 7.32 -0.20
CA ASP A 32 -13.61 7.25 -1.67
C ASP A 32 -13.46 5.79 -2.12
N THR A 33 -14.59 5.09 -2.12
CA THR A 33 -14.65 3.65 -2.43
C THR A 33 -14.23 3.33 -3.87
N THR A 34 -14.41 4.27 -4.80
CA THR A 34 -13.97 4.14 -6.20
C THR A 34 -12.45 4.15 -6.29
N ASN A 35 -11.78 5.15 -5.70
CA ASN A 35 -10.32 5.20 -5.69
C ASN A 35 -9.72 4.05 -4.87
N TYR A 36 -10.36 3.63 -3.78
CA TYR A 36 -9.95 2.40 -3.09
C TYR A 36 -10.01 1.17 -4.00
N ALA A 37 -11.09 1.01 -4.79
CA ALA A 37 -11.22 -0.11 -5.71
C ALA A 37 -10.14 -0.09 -6.81
N HIS A 38 -9.85 1.08 -7.38
CA HIS A 38 -8.78 1.24 -8.37
C HIS A 38 -7.40 0.91 -7.76
N ALA A 39 -7.09 1.44 -6.58
CA ALA A 39 -5.83 1.16 -5.87
C ALA A 39 -5.64 -0.35 -5.62
N ARG A 40 -6.71 -1.09 -5.29
CA ARG A 40 -6.64 -2.55 -5.13
C ARG A 40 -6.32 -3.27 -6.45
N VAL A 41 -6.93 -2.85 -7.55
CA VAL A 41 -6.70 -3.44 -8.87
C VAL A 41 -5.26 -3.19 -9.32
N GLU A 42 -4.78 -1.96 -9.15
CA GLU A 42 -3.41 -1.57 -9.50
C GLU A 42 -2.37 -2.32 -8.66
N ALA A 43 -2.54 -2.36 -7.33
CA ALA A 43 -1.68 -3.14 -6.45
C ALA A 43 -1.64 -4.62 -6.86
N ARG A 44 -2.80 -5.24 -7.11
CA ARG A 44 -2.86 -6.63 -7.58
C ARG A 44 -2.12 -6.80 -8.91
N SER A 45 -2.33 -5.89 -9.86
CA SER A 45 -1.66 -5.92 -11.17
C SER A 45 -0.14 -5.88 -11.03
N HIS A 46 0.40 -4.98 -10.21
CA HIS A 46 1.83 -4.86 -9.97
C HIS A 46 2.45 -6.13 -9.38
N PHE A 47 1.80 -6.74 -8.38
CA PHE A 47 2.29 -7.97 -7.77
C PHE A 47 2.20 -9.16 -8.74
N LEU A 48 1.16 -9.25 -9.56
CA LEU A 48 1.04 -10.29 -10.58
C LEU A 48 2.09 -10.14 -11.69
N LYS A 49 2.33 -8.93 -12.18
CA LYS A 49 3.36 -8.63 -13.19
C LYS A 49 4.76 -9.08 -12.75
N ASN A 50 5.05 -9.05 -11.45
CA ASN A 50 6.33 -9.45 -10.88
C ASN A 50 6.33 -10.84 -10.23
N SER A 51 5.25 -11.62 -10.38
CA SER A 51 5.09 -12.92 -9.70
C SER A 51 6.13 -13.98 -10.10
N ALA A 52 6.74 -13.83 -11.29
CA ALA A 52 7.78 -14.72 -11.80
C ALA A 52 9.20 -14.32 -11.38
N VAL A 53 9.39 -13.21 -10.63
CA VAL A 53 10.71 -12.81 -10.14
C VAL A 53 11.19 -13.82 -9.11
N ALA A 54 12.36 -14.41 -9.35
CA ALA A 54 12.98 -15.40 -8.46
C ALA A 54 14.24 -14.89 -7.74
N ASP A 55 14.78 -13.73 -8.15
CA ASP A 55 15.95 -13.12 -7.52
C ASP A 55 15.57 -12.53 -6.14
N PRO A 56 16.14 -13.04 -5.03
CA PRO A 56 15.81 -12.57 -3.68
C PRO A 56 16.02 -11.06 -3.49
N ALA A 57 17.10 -10.49 -4.03
CA ALA A 57 17.40 -9.06 -3.85
C ALA A 57 16.35 -8.19 -4.55
N LYS A 58 15.92 -8.60 -5.75
CA LYS A 58 14.86 -7.93 -6.48
C LYS A 58 13.50 -8.07 -5.79
N ILE A 59 13.20 -9.22 -5.20
CA ILE A 59 11.98 -9.43 -4.42
C ILE A 59 11.94 -8.50 -3.21
N GLU A 60 13.04 -8.37 -2.47
CA GLU A 60 13.14 -7.46 -1.33
C GLU A 60 12.97 -5.99 -1.76
N ALA A 61 13.61 -5.59 -2.86
CA ALA A 61 13.46 -4.24 -3.40
C ALA A 61 12.00 -3.91 -3.78
N LEU A 62 11.33 -4.82 -4.49
CA LEU A 62 9.91 -4.65 -4.87
C LEU A 62 8.98 -4.66 -3.66
N ALA A 63 9.25 -5.50 -2.67
CA ALA A 63 8.50 -5.51 -1.42
C ALA A 63 8.68 -4.20 -0.65
N LYS A 64 9.90 -3.66 -0.62
CA LYS A 64 10.18 -2.36 -0.03
C LYS A 64 9.46 -1.23 -0.78
N GLU A 65 9.46 -1.23 -2.10
CA GLU A 65 8.72 -0.25 -2.90
C GLU A 65 7.22 -0.25 -2.56
N ALA A 66 6.61 -1.42 -2.38
CA ALA A 66 5.21 -1.53 -1.96
C ALA A 66 4.96 -0.99 -0.54
N VAL A 67 5.93 -1.13 0.38
CA VAL A 67 5.86 -0.54 1.72
C VAL A 67 6.02 0.97 1.66
N ASP A 68 6.97 1.48 0.88
CA ASP A 68 7.19 2.92 0.70
C ASP A 68 5.95 3.58 0.05
N ALA A 69 5.29 2.90 -0.90
CA ALA A 69 4.01 3.32 -1.45
C ALA A 69 2.89 3.33 -0.39
N ALA A 70 2.87 2.36 0.52
CA ALA A 70 1.90 2.32 1.62
C ALA A 70 2.08 3.52 2.57
N ASP A 71 3.33 3.83 2.93
CA ASP A 71 3.66 5.01 3.73
C ASP A 71 3.27 6.29 2.98
N PHE A 72 3.58 6.37 1.68
CA PHE A 72 3.17 7.51 0.86
C PHE A 72 1.64 7.72 0.89
N LEU A 73 0.84 6.66 0.74
CA LEU A 73 -0.61 6.74 0.84
C LEU A 73 -1.07 7.23 2.23
N LEU A 74 -0.43 6.78 3.31
CA LEU A 74 -0.83 7.18 4.67
C LEU A 74 -0.47 8.63 5.00
N TYR A 75 0.66 9.12 4.49
CA TYR A 75 1.20 10.44 4.85
C TYR A 75 0.88 11.55 3.83
N ASN A 76 0.73 11.22 2.54
CA ASN A 76 0.64 12.21 1.46
C ASN A 76 -0.70 12.20 0.73
N VAL A 77 -1.39 11.06 0.67
CA VAL A 77 -2.78 11.07 0.21
C VAL A 77 -3.61 11.64 1.35
N VAL A 78 -3.83 12.95 1.26
CA VAL A 78 -4.74 13.72 2.12
C VAL A 78 -5.95 12.84 2.36
N GLN A 79 -6.27 12.57 3.64
CA GLN A 79 -7.50 11.91 4.08
C GLN A 79 -8.68 12.76 3.61
N GLY A 80 -8.98 12.68 2.32
CA GLY A 80 -9.91 13.48 1.56
C GLY A 80 -11.30 13.04 1.90
N VAL A 81 -11.70 13.27 3.16
CA VAL A 81 -13.09 13.24 3.54
C VAL A 81 -13.71 14.47 2.90
N LYS A 82 -14.37 14.24 1.76
CA LYS A 82 -15.28 15.22 1.18
C LYS A 82 -16.36 15.46 2.24
N ASN A 83 -16.46 16.69 2.75
CA ASN A 83 -17.58 17.03 3.61
C ASN A 83 -18.87 17.17 2.78
N ASP A 84 -20.03 17.12 3.44
CA ASP A 84 -21.37 17.23 2.80
C ASP A 84 -21.59 18.54 2.01
N ARG A 85 -20.61 19.44 2.01
CA ARG A 85 -20.61 20.74 1.32
C ARG A 85 -19.74 20.77 0.06
N GLY A 86 -19.12 19.64 -0.33
CA GLY A 86 -18.30 19.55 -1.54
C GLY A 86 -16.87 20.07 -1.40
N ASN A 87 -16.41 20.40 -0.19
CA ASN A 87 -15.06 20.88 0.06
C ASN A 87 -14.18 19.77 0.68
N TYR A 88 -12.93 19.69 0.23
CA TYR A 88 -11.90 18.83 0.83
C TYR A 88 -11.38 19.49 2.11
N VAL A 89 -11.62 18.86 3.26
CA VAL A 89 -11.09 19.37 4.54
C VAL A 89 -9.96 18.45 4.98
N MET A 90 -8.77 19.02 5.18
CA MET A 90 -7.68 18.32 5.85
C MET A 90 -8.11 17.98 7.27
N LYS A 91 -8.22 16.69 7.60
CA LYS A 91 -8.20 16.23 8.99
C LYS A 91 -6.76 15.87 9.34
N PRO A 92 -5.95 16.79 9.90
CA PRO A 92 -4.66 16.41 10.45
C PRO A 92 -4.92 15.46 11.63
N LYS A 93 -4.55 14.18 11.50
CA LYS A 93 -4.46 13.30 12.67
C LYS A 93 -3.24 13.74 13.49
N ALA A 94 -3.47 13.97 14.78
CA ALA A 94 -2.51 14.49 15.74
C ALA A 94 -1.35 13.52 16.05
N ARG A 95 -0.48 13.22 15.08
CA ARG A 95 0.78 12.49 15.32
C ARG A 95 2.05 13.20 14.94
N HIS A 96 1.97 14.49 14.58
CA HIS A 96 3.15 15.34 14.41
C HIS A 96 2.89 16.78 14.91
N THR A 97 2.75 16.96 16.22
CA THR A 97 3.31 18.16 16.87
C THR A 97 4.65 17.77 17.47
N LYS A 98 5.67 17.62 16.62
CA LYS A 98 7.01 17.98 17.08
C LYS A 98 7.10 19.47 16.86
N ALA A 99 6.89 20.22 17.95
CA ALA A 99 7.37 21.58 18.06
C ALA A 99 8.90 21.51 17.90
N SER A 100 9.37 21.85 16.71
CA SER A 100 10.75 22.24 16.52
C SER A 100 10.86 23.64 17.12
N ASN A 101 11.42 23.73 18.31
CA ASN A 101 11.86 25.00 18.88
C ASN A 101 12.96 25.57 17.98
N GLU A 102 12.85 26.85 17.67
CA GLU A 102 13.96 27.72 17.28
C GLU A 102 14.09 28.81 18.35
#